data_AF-A0A7S2CEM9-F1
#
_entry.id   AF-A0A7S2CEM9-F1
#
_cell.length_a   1.000
_cell.length_b   1.000
_cell.length_c   1.000
_cell.angle_alpha   90.00
_cell.angle_beta   90.00
_cell.angle_gamma   90.00
#
_symmetry.space_group_name_H-M   'P 1'
#
loop_
_entity.id
_entity.type
_entity.pdbx_description
1 polymer ?
#
loop_
_entity_poly.entity_id
_entity_poly.type
_entity_poly.pdbx_seq_one_letter_code
_entity_poly.pdbx_strand_id
1 'polypeptide(L)'
;DDREGEGAGGGADQNGAARASEASTSIVSVATALPAGCPLPYVNAGRAYLQMNEPVLAELHLNHALEVDDSCAACHLDLGQLWLQRGDMEKALGHFECALSCSRSFPELHDALACRRVALAHQAAMDAVAAGLIDVSV
;
A
#
# COMPACT_ATOMS: atom_id res chain seq x y z
N ASP A 1 -17.71 -12.82 46.65
CA ASP A 1 -17.62 -14.07 45.89
C ASP A 1 -17.96 -13.89 44.44
N ASP A 2 -16.95 -13.31 43.82
CA ASP A 2 -16.48 -13.40 42.45
C ASP A 2 -16.89 -14.68 41.72
N ARG A 3 -17.39 -14.54 40.49
CA ARG A 3 -16.98 -15.39 39.38
C ARG A 3 -17.02 -14.63 38.05
N GLU A 4 -15.81 -14.36 37.58
CA GLU A 4 -15.34 -14.60 36.22
C GLU A 4 -15.91 -13.72 35.09
N GLY A 5 -15.15 -12.67 34.80
CA GLY A 5 -15.01 -12.20 33.43
C GLY A 5 -14.17 -13.19 32.64
N GLU A 6 -14.68 -13.62 31.49
CA GLU A 6 -13.87 -14.22 30.42
C GLU A 6 -14.19 -13.51 29.11
N GLY A 7 -13.14 -12.95 28.51
CA GLY A 7 -13.20 -12.24 27.25
C GLY A 7 -13.55 -13.15 26.08
N ALA A 8 -14.33 -12.62 25.15
CA ALA A 8 -14.44 -13.13 23.80
C ALA A 8 -14.44 -11.94 22.82
N GLY A 9 -13.34 -11.18 22.82
CA GLY A 9 -12.96 -10.34 21.69
C GLY A 9 -12.09 -11.17 20.75
N GLY A 10 -12.54 -11.40 19.52
CA GLY A 10 -11.72 -12.07 18.50
C GLY A 10 -12.48 -13.01 17.55
N GLY A 11 -13.61 -12.57 17.01
CA GLY A 11 -14.39 -13.30 16.00
C GLY A 11 -14.44 -12.61 14.63
N ALA A 12 -13.50 -11.71 14.35
CA ALA A 12 -13.39 -11.04 13.06
C ALA A 12 -12.35 -11.76 12.18
N ASP A 13 -12.76 -12.04 10.94
CA ASP A 13 -11.92 -11.99 9.73
C ASP A 13 -11.24 -13.21 9.12
N GLN A 14 -11.38 -14.45 9.61
CA GLN A 14 -10.98 -15.60 8.76
C GLN A 14 -11.89 -15.76 7.53
N ASN A 15 -13.19 -15.47 7.68
CA ASN A 15 -14.16 -15.56 6.60
C ASN A 15 -14.16 -14.29 5.71
N GLY A 16 -13.71 -13.16 6.24
CA GLY A 16 -13.50 -11.91 5.50
C GLY A 16 -12.28 -11.99 4.59
N ALA A 17 -11.15 -12.47 5.13
CA ALA A 17 -9.92 -12.69 4.39
C ALA A 17 -10.07 -13.73 3.27
N ALA A 18 -10.78 -14.85 3.54
CA ALA A 18 -11.04 -15.86 2.52
C ALA A 18 -11.88 -15.31 1.35
N ARG A 19 -12.98 -14.59 1.65
CA ARG A 19 -13.83 -13.97 0.63
C ARG A 19 -13.12 -12.88 -0.16
N ALA A 20 -12.28 -12.09 0.50
CA ALA A 20 -11.55 -11.03 -0.16
C ALA A 20 -10.40 -11.60 -1.02
N SER A 21 -9.77 -12.71 -0.62
CA SER A 21 -8.78 -13.44 -1.44
C SER A 21 -9.43 -14.10 -2.67
N GLU A 22 -10.61 -14.70 -2.50
CA GLU A 22 -11.44 -15.17 -3.62
C GLU A 22 -11.84 -14.02 -4.55
N ALA A 23 -12.21 -12.87 -3.97
CA ALA A 23 -12.52 -11.67 -4.75
C ALA A 23 -11.29 -11.16 -5.53
N SER A 24 -10.10 -11.10 -4.92
CA SER A 24 -8.86 -10.74 -5.61
C SER A 24 -8.54 -11.70 -6.76
N THR A 25 -8.69 -13.00 -6.53
CA THR A 25 -8.49 -14.04 -7.57
C THR A 25 -9.51 -13.90 -8.69
N SER A 26 -10.76 -13.61 -8.35
CA SER A 26 -11.83 -13.32 -9.31
C SER A 26 -11.52 -12.05 -10.13
N ILE A 27 -11.08 -10.97 -9.49
CA ILE A 27 -10.68 -9.71 -10.16
C ILE A 27 -9.54 -9.98 -11.15
N VAL A 28 -8.50 -10.71 -10.76
CA VAL A 28 -7.36 -11.03 -11.63
C VAL A 28 -7.77 -11.97 -12.78
N SER A 29 -8.61 -12.97 -12.53
CA SER A 29 -9.06 -13.91 -13.58
C SER A 29 -9.98 -13.27 -14.62
N VAL A 30 -10.82 -12.31 -14.22
CA VAL A 30 -11.61 -11.51 -15.16
C VAL A 30 -10.72 -10.55 -15.95
N ALA A 31 -9.65 -10.05 -15.32
CA ALA A 31 -8.72 -9.14 -15.95
C ALA A 31 -7.83 -9.76 -17.02
N THR A 32 -7.38 -11.01 -16.81
CA THR A 32 -6.65 -11.76 -17.84
C THR A 32 -7.52 -12.09 -19.06
N ALA A 33 -8.85 -11.95 -18.95
CA ALA A 33 -9.80 -12.07 -20.05
C ALA A 33 -10.13 -10.73 -20.75
N LEU A 34 -9.72 -9.59 -20.18
CA LEU A 34 -9.82 -8.28 -20.83
C LEU A 34 -8.64 -8.10 -21.83
N PRO A 35 -8.79 -7.24 -22.86
CA PRO A 35 -7.71 -6.98 -23.81
C PRO A 35 -6.42 -6.59 -23.08
N ALA A 36 -5.33 -7.27 -23.45
CA ALA A 36 -4.03 -7.23 -22.78
C ALA A 36 -3.51 -5.80 -22.60
N GLY A 37 -3.03 -5.49 -21.38
CA GLY A 37 -2.33 -4.23 -21.08
C GLY A 37 -2.94 -3.34 -20.00
N CYS A 38 -3.94 -3.80 -19.24
CA CYS A 38 -4.50 -3.01 -18.13
C CYS A 38 -3.86 -3.43 -16.79
N PRO A 39 -3.08 -2.56 -16.11
CA PRO A 39 -2.47 -2.87 -14.81
C PRO A 39 -3.47 -2.81 -13.65
N LEU A 40 -4.60 -2.12 -13.80
CA LEU A 40 -5.55 -1.81 -12.72
C LEU A 40 -6.09 -3.03 -11.96
N PRO A 41 -6.33 -4.19 -12.57
CA PRO A 41 -6.84 -5.34 -11.82
C PRO A 41 -5.82 -5.92 -10.86
N TYR A 42 -4.54 -5.90 -11.24
CA TYR A 42 -3.43 -6.26 -10.37
C TYR A 42 -3.27 -5.23 -9.24
N VAL A 43 -3.43 -3.93 -9.54
CA VAL A 43 -3.48 -2.87 -8.52
C VAL A 43 -4.62 -3.09 -7.52
N ASN A 44 -5.83 -3.38 -8.02
CA ASN A 44 -7.00 -3.63 -7.18
C ASN A 44 -6.83 -4.88 -6.32
N ALA A 45 -6.25 -5.95 -6.85
CA ALA A 45 -5.89 -7.13 -6.07
C ALA A 45 -4.86 -6.78 -4.99
N GLY A 46 -3.83 -6.00 -5.33
CA GLY A 46 -2.85 -5.49 -4.37
C GLY A 46 -3.50 -4.75 -3.20
N ARG A 47 -4.38 -3.78 -3.50
CA ARG A 47 -5.14 -3.02 -2.50
C ARG A 47 -6.04 -3.91 -1.63
N ALA A 48 -6.69 -4.91 -2.21
CA ALA A 48 -7.50 -5.86 -1.46
C ALA A 48 -6.63 -6.67 -0.47
N TYR A 49 -5.45 -7.10 -0.87
CA TYR A 49 -4.51 -7.77 0.04
C TYR A 49 -3.96 -6.84 1.13
N LEU A 50 -3.74 -5.55 0.84
CA LEU A 50 -3.42 -4.57 1.89
C LEU A 50 -4.54 -4.45 2.92
N GLN A 51 -5.81 -4.44 2.50
CA GLN A 51 -6.96 -4.42 3.41
C GLN A 51 -7.06 -5.70 4.26
N MET A 52 -6.58 -6.82 3.74
CA MET A 52 -6.49 -8.09 4.47
C MET A 52 -5.26 -8.20 5.39
N ASN A 53 -4.44 -7.14 5.48
CA ASN A 53 -3.17 -7.17 6.19
C ASN A 53 -2.21 -8.27 5.67
N GLU A 54 -2.25 -8.52 4.35
CA GLU A 54 -1.40 -9.47 3.63
C GLU A 54 -0.41 -8.72 2.71
N PRO A 55 0.58 -8.00 3.29
CA PRO A 55 1.45 -7.08 2.54
C PRO A 55 2.37 -7.77 1.53
N VAL A 56 2.64 -9.06 1.69
CA VAL A 56 3.49 -9.85 0.76
C VAL A 56 2.73 -10.15 -0.53
N LEU A 57 1.46 -10.56 -0.41
CA LEU A 57 0.59 -10.79 -1.57
C LEU A 57 0.25 -9.47 -2.26
N ALA A 58 0.06 -8.40 -1.49
CA ALA A 58 -0.13 -7.07 -2.05
C ALA A 58 1.05 -6.64 -2.93
N GLU A 59 2.27 -6.76 -2.43
CA GLU A 59 3.49 -6.45 -3.17
C GLU A 59 3.63 -7.28 -4.45
N LEU A 60 3.34 -8.59 -4.37
CA LEU A 60 3.38 -9.48 -5.53
C LEU A 60 2.46 -9.00 -6.65
N HIS A 61 1.20 -8.68 -6.32
CA HIS A 61 0.24 -8.20 -7.30
C HIS A 61 0.57 -6.81 -7.82
N LEU A 62 1.06 -5.90 -6.98
CA LEU A 62 1.53 -4.59 -7.42
C LEU A 62 2.73 -4.71 -8.38
N ASN A 63 3.70 -5.59 -8.09
CA ASN A 63 4.81 -5.82 -9.01
C ASN A 63 4.34 -6.38 -10.37
N HIS A 64 3.37 -7.30 -10.39
CA HIS A 64 2.75 -7.73 -11.64
C HIS A 64 2.05 -6.57 -12.39
N ALA A 65 1.46 -5.60 -11.69
CA ALA A 65 0.91 -4.42 -12.33
C ALA A 65 1.99 -3.61 -13.06
N LEU A 66 3.18 -3.48 -12.47
CA LEU A 66 4.33 -2.83 -13.11
C LEU A 66 4.94 -3.62 -14.26
N GLU A 67 4.84 -4.96 -14.25
CA GLU A 67 5.22 -5.78 -15.41
C GLU A 67 4.31 -5.53 -16.62
N VAL A 68 3.03 -5.19 -16.36
CA VAL A 68 2.05 -4.86 -17.41
C VAL A 68 2.22 -3.43 -17.91
N ASP A 69 2.40 -2.48 -16.99
CA ASP A 69 2.65 -1.06 -17.28
C ASP A 69 3.59 -0.47 -16.22
N ASP A 70 4.85 -0.27 -16.60
CA ASP A 70 5.88 0.31 -15.75
C ASP A 70 5.61 1.78 -15.40
N SER A 71 4.69 2.43 -16.13
CA SER A 71 4.24 3.80 -15.92
C SER A 71 2.93 3.90 -15.14
N CYS A 72 2.53 2.83 -14.43
CA CYS A 72 1.32 2.85 -13.63
C CYS A 72 1.50 3.69 -12.34
N ALA A 73 1.10 4.96 -12.39
CA ALA A 73 1.19 5.88 -11.26
C ALA A 73 0.49 5.38 -9.99
N ALA A 74 -0.70 4.77 -10.14
CA ALA A 74 -1.45 4.18 -9.02
C ALA A 74 -0.68 3.03 -8.36
N CYS A 75 0.01 2.20 -9.15
CA CYS A 75 0.82 1.12 -8.62
C CYS A 75 2.02 1.63 -7.82
N HIS A 76 2.72 2.64 -8.35
CA HIS A 76 3.81 3.29 -7.65
C HIS A 76 3.33 3.97 -6.35
N LEU A 77 2.14 4.56 -6.33
CA LEU A 77 1.54 5.09 -5.10
C LEU A 77 1.34 4.01 -4.03
N ASP A 78 0.74 2.88 -4.41
CA ASP A 78 0.44 1.80 -3.46
C ASP A 78 1.72 1.12 -2.95
N LEU A 79 2.72 0.91 -3.81
CA LEU A 79 4.04 0.41 -3.39
C LEU A 79 4.75 1.40 -2.47
N GLY A 80 4.71 2.69 -2.79
CA GLY A 80 5.29 3.74 -1.95
C GLY A 80 4.67 3.75 -0.55
N GLN A 81 3.34 3.61 -0.45
CA GLN A 81 2.64 3.50 0.84
C GLN A 81 3.02 2.22 1.59
N LEU A 82 3.12 1.09 0.88
CA LEU A 82 3.54 -0.18 1.48
C LEU A 82 4.96 -0.08 2.08
N TRP A 83 5.91 0.51 1.36
CA TRP A 83 7.28 0.71 1.86
C TRP A 83 7.35 1.70 3.02
N LEU A 84 6.54 2.76 2.96
CA LEU A 84 6.41 3.72 4.06
C LEU A 84 5.93 3.03 5.35
N GLN A 85 4.92 2.15 5.24
CA GLN A 85 4.43 1.35 6.38
C GLN A 85 5.48 0.38 6.93
N ARG A 86 6.37 -0.14 6.07
CA ARG A 86 7.49 -0.99 6.47
C ARG A 86 8.69 -0.21 7.03
N GLY A 87 8.63 1.12 7.02
CA GLY A 87 9.71 2.00 7.49
C GLY A 87 10.88 2.17 6.51
N ASP A 88 10.78 1.62 5.30
CA ASP A 88 11.80 1.78 4.26
C ASP A 88 11.54 3.08 3.50
N MET A 89 12.04 4.18 4.07
CA MET A 89 11.80 5.53 3.55
C MET A 89 12.41 5.75 2.16
N GLU A 90 13.57 5.16 1.90
CA GLU A 90 14.28 5.30 0.62
C GLU A 90 13.45 4.71 -0.52
N LYS A 91 12.95 3.48 -0.35
CA LYS A 91 12.07 2.87 -1.36
C LYS A 91 10.74 3.59 -1.49
N ALA A 92 10.16 4.03 -0.37
CA ALA A 92 8.91 4.76 -0.39
C ALA A 92 9.01 6.04 -1.24
N LEU A 93 10.05 6.84 -1.03
CA LEU A 93 10.29 8.06 -1.78
C LEU A 93 10.58 7.78 -3.25
N GLY A 94 11.38 6.76 -3.57
CA GLY A 94 11.65 6.37 -4.96
C GLY A 94 10.35 6.04 -5.72
N HIS A 95 9.44 5.29 -5.09
CA HIS A 95 8.15 5.00 -5.70
C HIS A 95 7.25 6.23 -5.82
N PHE A 96 7.20 7.13 -4.83
CA PHE A 96 6.43 8.37 -4.98
C PHE A 96 6.98 9.29 -6.07
N GLU A 97 8.29 9.28 -6.30
CA GLU A 97 8.91 10.01 -7.41
C GLU A 97 8.54 9.41 -8.78
N CYS A 98 8.53 8.08 -8.90
CA CYS A 98 7.99 7.42 -10.09
C CYS A 98 6.49 7.69 -10.28
N ALA A 99 5.69 7.71 -9.22
CA ALA A 99 4.27 8.06 -9.31
C ALA A 99 4.08 9.48 -9.86
N LEU A 100 4.88 10.44 -9.40
CA LEU A 100 4.86 11.81 -9.91
C LEU A 100 5.24 11.91 -11.39
N SER A 101 6.28 11.19 -11.82
CA SER A 101 6.73 11.21 -13.22
C SER A 101 5.74 10.54 -14.17
N CYS A 102 5.01 9.54 -13.66
CA CYS A 102 4.08 8.74 -14.44
C CYS A 102 2.63 9.26 -14.43
N SER A 103 2.32 10.23 -13.57
CA SER A 103 0.96 10.80 -13.44
C SER A 103 0.50 11.45 -14.74
N ARG A 104 -0.66 11.03 -15.26
CA ARG A 104 -1.23 11.57 -16.52
C ARG A 104 -2.44 12.46 -16.28
N SER A 105 -2.96 12.44 -15.05
CA SER A 105 -4.11 13.24 -14.64
C SER A 105 -3.79 14.10 -13.42
N PHE A 106 -4.54 15.19 -13.26
CA PHE A 106 -4.39 16.08 -12.10
C PHE A 106 -4.67 15.38 -10.76
N PRO A 107 -5.67 14.48 -10.63
CA PRO A 107 -5.87 13.71 -9.41
C PRO A 107 -4.68 12.82 -9.04
N GLU A 108 -4.15 12.03 -9.99
CA GLU A 108 -2.98 11.16 -9.76
C GLU A 108 -1.76 11.97 -9.31
N LEU A 109 -1.51 13.09 -9.99
CA LEU A 109 -0.41 14.00 -9.66
C LEU A 109 -0.57 14.55 -8.24
N HIS A 110 -1.78 14.95 -7.87
CA HIS A 110 -2.06 15.48 -6.55
C HIS A 110 -1.83 14.43 -5.46
N ASP A 111 -2.29 13.20 -5.66
CA ASP A 111 -2.11 12.09 -4.72
C ASP A 111 -0.62 11.75 -4.56
N ALA A 112 0.11 11.63 -5.66
CA ALA A 112 1.56 11.38 -5.65
C ALA A 112 2.33 12.49 -4.91
N LEU A 113 1.93 13.75 -5.13
CA LEU A 113 2.57 14.89 -4.47
C LEU A 113 2.25 14.94 -2.97
N ALA A 114 1.01 14.62 -2.59
CA ALA A 114 0.59 14.54 -1.18
C ALA A 114 1.37 13.45 -0.43
N CYS A 115 1.42 12.23 -0.98
CA CYS A 115 2.14 11.11 -0.37
C CYS A 115 3.64 11.40 -0.23
N ARG A 116 4.28 11.96 -1.27
CA ARG A 116 5.69 12.34 -1.21
C ARG A 116 5.96 13.38 -0.12
N ARG A 117 5.10 14.39 0.02
CA ARG A 117 5.25 15.42 1.05
C ARG A 117 5.15 14.85 2.46
N VAL A 118 4.22 13.92 2.67
CA VAL A 118 4.09 13.20 3.95
C VAL A 118 5.36 12.39 4.25
N ALA A 119 5.87 11.65 3.26
CA ALA A 119 7.09 10.87 3.41
C ALA A 119 8.32 11.76 3.74
N LEU A 120 8.50 12.88 3.02
CA LEU A 120 9.58 13.83 3.29
C LEU A 120 9.46 14.50 4.67
N ALA A 121 8.23 14.85 5.08
CA ALA A 121 8.01 15.40 6.41
C ALA A 121 8.34 14.38 7.50
N HIS A 122 7.97 13.12 7.31
CA HIS A 122 8.34 12.04 8.21
C HIS A 122 9.86 11.84 8.26
N GLN A 123 10.53 11.81 7.11
CA GLN A 123 11.99 11.70 7.04
C GLN A 123 12.69 12.85 7.78
N ALA A 124 12.30 14.09 7.51
CA ALA A 124 12.87 15.25 8.16
C ALA A 124 12.66 15.23 9.69
N ALA A 125 11.51 14.71 10.16
CA ALA A 125 11.27 14.51 11.58
C ALA A 125 12.22 13.45 12.17
N MET A 126 12.40 12.31 11.48
CA MET A 126 13.33 11.27 11.92
C MET A 126 14.77 11.77 11.95
N ASP A 127 15.19 12.55 10.95
CA ASP A 127 16.52 13.13 10.88
C ASP A 127 16.76 14.15 12.01
N ALA A 128 15.74 14.96 12.34
CA ALA A 128 15.82 15.91 13.45
C ALA A 128 15.91 15.21 14.82
N VAL A 129 15.20 14.09 15.00
CA VAL A 129 15.33 13.24 16.19
C VAL A 129 16.73 12.63 16.25
N ALA A 130 17.24 12.08 15.14
CA ALA A 130 18.58 11.49 15.07
C ALA A 130 19.69 12.51 15.33
N ALA A 131 19.50 13.76 14.90
CA ALA A 131 20.41 14.87 15.16
C ALA A 131 20.28 15.45 16.59
N GLY A 132 19.35 14.95 17.41
CA GLY A 132 19.10 15.44 18.77
C GLY A 132 18.46 16.83 18.82
N LEU A 133 17.87 17.29 17.71
CA LEU A 133 17.18 18.58 17.62
C LEU A 133 15.77 18.53 18.22
N ILE A 134 15.20 17.32 18.32
CA ILE A 134 13.90 17.06 18.92
C ILE A 134 14.10 16.02 20.02
N ASP A 135 13.80 16.40 21.25
CA ASP A 135 13.79 15.47 22.39
C ASP A 135 12.44 14.73 22.42
N VAL A 136 12.50 13.41 22.31
CA VAL A 136 11.33 12.52 22.31
C VAL A 136 11.27 11.66 23.58
N SER A 137 12.11 11.98 24.57
CA SER A 137 12.12 11.32 25.88
C SER A 137 10.83 11.67 26.62
N VAL A 138 9.93 10.70 26.78
CA VAL A 138 8.74 10.78 27.64
C VAL A 138 9.03 10.15 28.99
#